data_AF-A0A7C2CX03-F1
#
_entry.id   AF-A0A7C2CX03-F1
#
_cell.length_a   1.000
_cell.length_b   1.000
_cell.length_c   1.000
_cell.angle_alpha   90.00
_cell.angle_beta   90.00
_cell.angle_gamma   90.00
#
_symmetry.space_group_name_H-M   'P 1'
#
loop_
_entity.id
_entity.type
_entity.pdbx_description
1 polymer ?
#
loop_
_entity_poly.entity_id
_entity_poly.type
_entity_poly.pdbx_seq_one_letter_code
_entity_poly.pdbx_strand_id
1 'polypeptide(L)'
;PDVGTDMEPNLELIVELKPDLLLASQRLTDENRKKLEDAGIAVIEDTLTGSRRNECIRNLALILQAEQKATEFINYETYYINLVKNRVAALSRSEKPLVYFEWYKLWFSTGPGGSYDKLIVDAGGINIAENASTSSPQLSAEFVAEANPAIVIRMSTYLDGEDLASLQTLRNSILARPELSETKAVKNGTVHVIKSVLLVDRDVIGLLYFAKWLHPNLFQDIDPAAIHAEYIQRFFNAELTGVFTYP
;
A
#
# COMPACT_ATOMS: atom_id res chain seq x y z
N PRO A 1 16.24 -5.47 -20.81
CA PRO A 1 16.96 -6.72 -20.44
C PRO A 1 16.89 -6.85 -18.93
N ASP A 2 16.71 -8.06 -18.41
CA ASP A 2 16.82 -8.29 -16.97
C ASP A 2 18.30 -8.20 -16.57
N VAL A 3 18.62 -7.35 -15.59
CA VAL A 3 19.98 -7.11 -15.10
C VAL A 3 20.17 -7.61 -13.66
N GLY A 4 19.28 -8.47 -13.18
CA GLY A 4 19.30 -8.97 -11.82
C GLY A 4 18.45 -8.14 -10.86
N THR A 5 18.63 -8.40 -9.57
CA THR A 5 17.83 -7.77 -8.51
C THR A 5 18.59 -6.63 -7.86
N ASP A 6 17.90 -5.85 -7.02
CA ASP A 6 18.54 -4.80 -6.23
C ASP A 6 19.49 -5.35 -5.15
N MET A 7 19.39 -6.63 -4.79
CA MET A 7 20.33 -7.32 -3.90
C MET A 7 21.49 -7.97 -4.65
N GLU A 8 21.25 -8.44 -5.88
CA GLU A 8 22.22 -9.15 -6.71
C GLU A 8 22.21 -8.59 -8.14
N PRO A 9 22.72 -7.36 -8.37
CA PRO A 9 22.74 -6.76 -9.69
C PRO A 9 23.91 -7.31 -10.54
N ASN A 10 23.65 -7.57 -11.82
CA ASN A 10 24.68 -7.90 -12.79
C ASN A 10 25.35 -6.62 -13.32
N LEU A 11 26.41 -6.18 -12.65
CA LEU A 11 27.11 -4.94 -12.99
C LEU A 11 27.74 -4.96 -14.38
N GLU A 12 28.28 -6.10 -14.83
CA GLU A 12 28.89 -6.22 -16.16
C GLU A 12 27.87 -5.96 -17.26
N LEU A 13 26.69 -6.57 -17.14
CA LEU A 13 25.59 -6.36 -18.08
C LEU A 13 25.06 -4.92 -18.00
N ILE A 14 24.95 -4.33 -16.81
CA ILE A 14 24.56 -2.91 -16.67
C ILE A 14 25.55 -2.01 -17.41
N VAL A 15 26.86 -2.25 -17.26
CA VAL A 15 27.90 -1.49 -17.96
C VAL A 15 27.84 -1.70 -19.48
N GLU A 16 27.60 -2.93 -19.94
CA GLU A 16 27.46 -3.25 -21.36
C GLU A 16 26.27 -2.52 -22.01
N LEU A 17 25.17 -2.34 -21.29
CA LEU A 17 23.99 -1.59 -21.76
C LEU A 17 24.26 -0.08 -21.90
N LYS A 18 25.35 0.43 -21.32
CA LYS A 18 25.75 1.85 -21.35
C LYS A 18 24.60 2.82 -21.01
N PRO A 19 23.90 2.63 -19.88
CA PRO A 19 22.83 3.55 -19.50
C PRO A 19 23.41 4.92 -19.13
N ASP A 20 22.67 5.98 -19.45
CA ASP A 20 23.01 7.35 -19.00
C ASP A 20 22.78 7.51 -17.48
N LEU A 21 21.83 6.75 -16.92
CA LEU A 21 21.44 6.79 -15.52
C LEU A 21 20.98 5.41 -15.03
N LEU A 22 21.47 5.00 -13.86
CA LEU A 22 20.94 3.90 -13.07
C LEU A 22 20.12 4.44 -11.89
N LEU A 23 18.85 4.03 -11.81
CA LEU A 23 18.02 4.19 -10.61
C LEU A 23 18.20 2.96 -9.73
N ALA A 24 18.82 3.16 -8.57
CA ALA A 24 19.14 2.09 -7.63
C ALA A 24 18.31 2.23 -6.35
N SER A 25 18.04 1.10 -5.70
CA SER A 25 17.50 1.11 -4.35
C SER A 25 18.61 1.42 -3.35
N GLN A 26 18.24 1.75 -2.12
CA GLN A 26 19.17 1.98 -1.00
C GLN A 26 19.96 0.72 -0.56
N ARG A 27 19.83 -0.40 -1.29
CA ARG A 27 20.59 -1.63 -1.06
C ARG A 27 21.85 -1.73 -1.92
N LEU A 28 22.02 -0.84 -2.90
CA LEU A 28 23.24 -0.81 -3.70
C LEU A 28 24.43 -0.48 -2.78
N THR A 29 25.47 -1.30 -2.84
CA THR A 29 26.67 -1.07 -2.02
C THR A 29 27.50 0.08 -2.59
N ASP A 30 28.21 0.80 -1.72
CA ASP A 30 29.15 1.86 -2.14
C ASP A 30 30.20 1.34 -3.14
N GLU A 31 30.64 0.08 -2.98
CA GLU A 31 31.57 -0.56 -3.92
C GLU A 31 30.94 -0.72 -5.32
N ASN A 32 29.69 -1.20 -5.39
CA ASN A 32 29.00 -1.40 -6.66
C ASN A 32 28.67 -0.06 -7.31
N ARG A 33 28.20 0.93 -6.53
CA ARG A 33 28.04 2.31 -6.98
C ARG A 33 29.32 2.83 -7.60
N LYS A 34 30.45 2.71 -6.89
CA LYS A 34 31.74 3.22 -7.36
C LYS A 34 32.14 2.58 -8.69
N LYS A 35 31.98 1.27 -8.85
CA LYS A 35 32.28 0.57 -10.13
C LYS A 35 31.45 1.12 -11.29
N LEU A 36 30.18 1.41 -11.06
CA LEU A 36 29.27 1.98 -12.07
C LEU A 36 29.64 3.43 -12.42
N GLU A 37 29.92 4.25 -11.41
CA GLU A 37 30.36 5.64 -11.59
C GLU A 37 31.74 5.73 -12.29
N ASP A 38 32.69 4.86 -11.93
CA ASP A 38 34.01 4.74 -12.59
C ASP A 38 33.86 4.28 -14.05
N ALA A 39 32.78 3.56 -14.39
CA ALA A 39 32.41 3.20 -15.75
C ALA A 39 31.64 4.32 -16.50
N GLY A 40 31.48 5.50 -15.87
CA GLY A 40 30.83 6.66 -16.47
C GLY A 40 29.30 6.68 -16.37
N ILE A 41 28.71 5.80 -15.55
CA ILE A 41 27.26 5.71 -15.39
C ILE A 41 26.84 6.56 -14.18
N ALA A 42 25.93 7.51 -14.38
CA ALA A 42 25.36 8.25 -13.26
C ALA A 42 24.47 7.30 -12.42
N VAL A 43 24.56 7.39 -11.08
CA VAL A 43 23.76 6.54 -10.18
C VAL A 43 22.97 7.41 -9.21
N ILE A 44 21.65 7.25 -9.22
CA ILE A 44 20.76 7.81 -8.21
C ILE A 44 20.24 6.68 -7.34
N GLU A 45 20.58 6.74 -6.06
CA GLU A 45 19.93 5.91 -5.04
C GLU A 45 18.83 6.74 -4.40
N ASP A 46 17.61 6.21 -4.41
CA ASP A 46 16.51 6.83 -3.68
C ASP A 46 15.48 5.78 -3.28
N THR A 47 14.48 6.23 -2.51
CA THR A 47 13.31 5.43 -2.17
C THR A 47 12.06 5.99 -2.83
N LEU A 48 11.31 5.11 -3.49
CA LEU A 48 9.98 5.42 -4.03
C LEU A 48 8.87 5.28 -2.98
N THR A 49 9.24 5.11 -1.70
CA THR A 49 8.30 4.90 -0.60
C THR A 49 8.58 5.84 0.57
N GLY A 50 7.58 6.06 1.42
CA GLY A 50 7.73 6.87 2.62
C GLY A 50 7.87 8.37 2.34
N SER A 51 8.41 9.11 3.31
CA SER A 51 8.42 10.59 3.30
C SER A 51 9.24 11.21 2.16
N ARG A 52 10.21 10.48 1.61
CA ARG A 52 11.07 10.95 0.50
C ARG A 52 10.48 10.72 -0.88
N ARG A 53 9.38 9.96 -1.03
CA ARG A 53 8.80 9.62 -2.34
C ARG A 53 8.59 10.84 -3.24
N ASN A 54 7.96 11.89 -2.72
CA ASN A 54 7.67 13.09 -3.53
C ASN A 54 8.93 13.91 -3.85
N GLU A 55 9.98 13.83 -3.04
CA GLU A 55 11.28 14.42 -3.35
C GLU A 55 11.95 13.64 -4.49
N CYS A 56 11.96 12.31 -4.40
CA CYS A 56 12.45 11.42 -5.45
C CYS A 56 11.76 11.69 -6.79
N ILE A 57 10.42 11.73 -6.81
CA ILE A 57 9.64 12.02 -8.02
C ILE A 57 10.03 13.38 -8.62
N ARG A 58 10.23 14.43 -7.81
CA ARG A 58 10.66 15.75 -8.30
C ARG A 58 12.08 15.73 -8.87
N ASN A 59 13.00 15.03 -8.21
CA ASN A 59 14.39 14.89 -8.68
C ASN A 59 14.43 14.16 -10.03
N LEU A 60 13.69 13.06 -10.16
CA LEU A 60 13.54 12.34 -11.44
C LEU A 60 12.91 13.22 -12.51
N ALA A 61 11.93 14.04 -12.15
CA ALA A 61 11.29 14.96 -13.07
C ALA A 61 12.25 16.01 -13.63
N LEU A 62 13.19 16.52 -12.84
CA LEU A 62 14.23 17.44 -13.32
C LEU A 62 15.14 16.78 -14.35
N ILE A 63 15.50 15.52 -14.13
CA ILE A 63 16.38 14.76 -15.02
C ILE A 63 15.67 14.41 -16.33
N LEU A 64 14.41 13.99 -16.22
CA LEU A 64 13.59 13.57 -17.34
C LEU A 64 12.86 14.73 -18.04
N GLN A 65 13.06 15.97 -17.59
CA GLN A 65 12.37 17.17 -18.08
C GLN A 65 10.83 17.01 -18.07
N ALA A 66 10.31 16.49 -16.95
CA ALA A 66 8.92 16.11 -16.74
C ALA A 66 8.29 16.78 -15.49
N GLU A 67 8.79 17.94 -15.09
CA GLU A 67 8.42 18.65 -13.85
C GLU A 67 6.93 18.96 -13.77
N GLN A 68 6.31 19.33 -14.89
CA GLN A 68 4.87 19.57 -14.95
C GLN A 68 4.08 18.29 -14.65
N LYS A 69 4.46 17.16 -15.24
CA LYS A 69 3.81 15.85 -15.01
C LYS A 69 3.97 15.40 -13.57
N ALA A 70 5.16 15.55 -13.00
CA ALA A 70 5.42 15.24 -11.60
C ALA A 70 4.60 16.12 -10.65
N THR A 71 4.50 17.43 -10.94
CA THR A 71 3.70 18.36 -10.14
C THR A 71 2.22 17.99 -10.20
N GLU A 72 1.70 17.66 -11.38
CA GLU A 72 0.31 17.21 -11.56
C GLU A 72 0.02 15.93 -10.76
N PHE A 73 0.91 14.93 -10.88
CA PHE A 73 0.81 13.67 -10.16
C PHE A 73 0.81 13.85 -8.64
N ILE A 74 1.80 14.57 -8.11
CA ILE A 74 1.92 14.83 -6.66
C ILE A 74 0.70 15.60 -6.14
N ASN A 75 0.22 16.60 -6.89
CA ASN A 75 -0.95 17.38 -6.49
C ASN A 75 -2.23 16.54 -6.49
N TYR A 76 -2.38 15.65 -7.46
CA TYR A 76 -3.51 14.72 -7.53
C TYR A 76 -3.56 13.82 -6.30
N GLU A 77 -2.45 13.17 -5.95
CA GLU A 77 -2.41 12.30 -4.77
C GLU A 77 -2.63 13.09 -3.47
N THR A 78 -1.97 14.25 -3.37
CA THR A 78 -2.09 15.15 -2.21
C THR A 78 -3.53 15.61 -2.00
N TYR A 79 -4.28 15.87 -3.07
CA TYR A 79 -5.69 16.24 -2.99
C TYR A 79 -6.51 15.15 -2.29
N TYR A 80 -6.42 13.89 -2.72
CA TYR A 80 -7.19 12.80 -2.12
C TYR A 80 -6.75 12.47 -0.69
N ILE A 81 -5.45 12.52 -0.40
CA ILE A 81 -4.92 12.36 0.95
C ILE A 81 -5.53 13.41 1.89
N ASN A 82 -5.53 14.68 1.46
CA ASN A 82 -6.09 15.78 2.27
C ASN A 82 -7.61 15.69 2.38
N LEU A 83 -8.31 15.26 1.32
CA LEU A 83 -9.75 15.03 1.35
C LEU A 83 -10.12 14.02 2.45
N VAL A 84 -9.43 12.88 2.49
CA VAL A 84 -9.66 11.85 3.51
C VAL A 84 -9.36 12.39 4.90
N LYS A 85 -8.16 12.96 5.10
CA LYS A 85 -7.76 13.55 6.39
C LYS A 85 -8.75 14.57 6.92
N ASN A 86 -9.21 15.48 6.07
CA ASN A 86 -10.16 16.52 6.46
C ASN A 86 -11.50 15.95 6.88
N ARG A 87 -12.02 14.93 6.19
CA ARG A 87 -13.31 14.30 6.52
C ARG A 87 -13.27 13.53 7.83
N VAL A 88 -12.15 12.90 8.16
CA VAL A 88 -12.00 12.11 9.40
C VAL A 88 -11.44 12.92 10.57
N ALA A 89 -11.00 14.16 10.36
CA ALA A 89 -10.32 14.98 11.37
C ALA A 89 -11.17 15.23 12.62
N ALA A 90 -12.49 15.36 12.47
CA ALA A 90 -13.41 15.64 13.57
C ALA A 90 -13.84 14.39 14.35
N LEU A 91 -13.48 13.19 13.89
CA LEU A 91 -13.87 11.95 14.55
C LEU A 91 -13.18 11.80 15.91
N SER A 92 -13.99 11.70 16.95
CA SER A 92 -13.55 11.22 18.26
C SER A 92 -13.11 9.76 18.17
N ARG A 93 -12.31 9.31 19.15
CA ARG A 93 -11.82 7.93 19.19
C ARG A 93 -12.96 6.90 19.21
N SER A 94 -14.10 7.19 19.85
CA SER A 94 -15.26 6.30 19.89
C SER A 94 -15.98 6.15 18.55
N GLU A 95 -15.82 7.09 17.62
CA GLU A 95 -16.41 7.04 16.29
C GLU A 95 -15.52 6.28 15.29
N LYS A 96 -14.27 5.98 15.66
CA LYS A 96 -13.33 5.27 14.80
C LYS A 96 -13.50 3.76 14.96
N PRO A 97 -13.72 3.00 13.86
CA PRO A 97 -13.83 1.55 13.93
C PRO A 97 -12.49 0.91 14.32
N LEU A 98 -12.54 -0.16 15.12
CA LEU A 98 -11.39 -1.03 15.31
C LEU A 98 -11.18 -1.89 14.06
N VAL A 99 -9.95 -1.90 13.55
CA VAL A 99 -9.54 -2.55 12.31
C VAL A 99 -8.48 -3.60 12.61
N TYR A 100 -8.77 -4.83 12.22
CA TYR A 100 -7.76 -5.88 12.12
C TYR A 100 -7.25 -5.93 10.69
N PHE A 101 -5.95 -5.65 10.51
CA PHE A 101 -5.29 -5.83 9.22
C PHE A 101 -4.43 -7.09 9.26
N GLU A 102 -4.80 -8.10 8.47
CA GLU A 102 -4.00 -9.30 8.30
C GLU A 102 -3.15 -9.14 7.03
N TRP A 103 -1.84 -9.31 7.18
CA TRP A 103 -0.88 -9.09 6.12
C TRP A 103 -0.92 -10.25 5.10
N TYR A 104 0.13 -11.07 4.98
CA TYR A 104 0.14 -12.23 4.07
C TYR A 104 0.09 -13.58 4.78
N LYS A 105 0.29 -13.61 6.11
CA LYS A 105 0.26 -14.83 6.92
C LYS A 105 -0.88 -14.75 7.92
N LEU A 106 -1.35 -15.92 8.34
CA LEU A 106 -2.36 -16.07 9.37
C LEU A 106 -1.94 -15.34 10.66
N TRP A 107 -2.79 -14.45 11.16
CA TRP A 107 -2.59 -13.65 12.38
C TRP A 107 -1.38 -12.68 12.36
N PHE A 108 -0.72 -12.53 11.21
CA PHE A 108 0.41 -11.61 11.09
C PHE A 108 -0.09 -10.23 10.69
N SER A 109 0.13 -9.23 11.54
CA SER A 109 -0.50 -7.91 11.44
C SER A 109 0.53 -6.81 11.23
N THR A 110 0.04 -5.58 11.07
CA THR A 110 0.82 -4.35 11.19
C THR A 110 0.67 -3.79 12.60
N GLY A 111 1.78 -3.41 13.24
CA GLY A 111 1.80 -2.71 14.53
C GLY A 111 2.17 -1.23 14.35
N PRO A 112 2.50 -0.50 15.43
CA PRO A 112 2.78 0.93 15.38
C PRO A 112 3.97 1.23 14.48
N GLY A 113 3.77 2.14 13.52
CA GLY A 113 4.82 2.48 12.54
C GLY A 113 5.12 1.36 11.53
N GLY A 114 4.32 0.29 11.51
CA GLY A 114 4.36 -0.75 10.48
C GLY A 114 3.85 -0.24 9.12
N SER A 115 4.18 -1.00 8.07
CA SER A 115 3.98 -0.59 6.68
C SER A 115 2.55 -0.18 6.32
N TYR A 116 1.54 -0.74 7.01
CA TYR A 116 0.13 -0.52 6.69
C TYR A 116 -0.66 0.20 7.80
N ASP A 117 -0.02 0.44 8.94
CA ASP A 117 -0.62 1.12 10.10
C ASP A 117 -1.10 2.52 9.72
N LYS A 118 -0.28 3.23 8.94
CA LYS A 118 -0.59 4.58 8.45
C LYS A 118 -1.89 4.63 7.64
N LEU A 119 -2.18 3.64 6.80
CA LEU A 119 -3.41 3.62 6.01
C LEU A 119 -4.65 3.48 6.90
N ILE A 120 -4.56 2.66 7.96
CA ILE A 120 -5.63 2.51 8.95
C ILE A 120 -5.87 3.85 9.67
N VAL A 121 -4.81 4.47 10.18
CA VAL A 121 -4.90 5.70 10.96
C VAL A 121 -5.34 6.90 10.12
N ASP A 122 -4.75 7.09 8.93
CA ASP A 122 -5.09 8.19 8.03
C ASP A 122 -6.54 8.07 7.51
N ALA A 123 -7.07 6.85 7.37
CA ALA A 123 -8.48 6.60 7.06
C ALA A 123 -9.44 6.75 8.25
N GLY A 124 -8.93 7.14 9.42
CA GLY A 124 -9.75 7.34 10.62
C GLY A 124 -10.15 6.04 11.33
N GLY A 125 -9.35 4.98 11.23
CA GLY A 125 -9.53 3.74 11.99
C GLY A 125 -8.66 3.68 13.25
N ILE A 126 -8.88 2.65 14.05
CA ILE A 126 -8.00 2.26 15.16
C ILE A 126 -7.44 0.88 14.84
N ASN A 127 -6.13 0.77 14.73
CA ASN A 127 -5.48 -0.53 14.57
C ASN A 127 -5.60 -1.34 15.87
N ILE A 128 -6.11 -2.57 15.82
CA ILE A 128 -6.18 -3.41 17.03
C ILE A 128 -4.81 -3.67 17.66
N ALA A 129 -3.74 -3.56 16.86
CA ALA A 129 -2.37 -3.74 17.27
C ALA A 129 -1.63 -2.40 17.52
N GLU A 130 -2.33 -1.28 17.73
CA GLU A 130 -1.72 0.04 17.99
C GLU A 130 -0.81 0.12 19.24
N ASN A 131 -0.86 -0.89 20.11
CA ASN A 131 -0.01 -1.01 21.30
C ASN A 131 0.97 -2.19 21.23
N ALA A 132 1.11 -2.83 20.06
CA ALA A 132 2.08 -3.90 19.88
C ALA A 132 3.52 -3.39 20.04
N SER A 133 4.39 -4.24 20.58
CA SER A 133 5.81 -3.91 20.80
C SER A 133 6.65 -3.89 19.51
N THR A 134 6.11 -4.39 18.40
CA THR A 134 6.79 -4.46 17.11
C THR A 134 5.90 -3.88 16.02
N SER A 135 6.51 -3.42 14.92
CA SER A 135 5.81 -2.90 13.75
C SER A 135 5.17 -3.99 12.88
N SER A 136 5.48 -5.26 13.12
CA SER A 136 4.91 -6.41 12.40
C SER A 136 4.68 -7.59 13.36
N PRO A 137 3.67 -7.49 14.24
CA PRO A 137 3.42 -8.50 15.27
C PRO A 137 2.72 -9.73 14.69
N GLN A 138 3.09 -10.89 15.22
CA GLN A 138 2.29 -12.11 15.13
C GLN A 138 1.27 -12.08 16.28
N LEU A 139 0.00 -11.89 15.98
CA LEU A 139 -1.08 -11.89 16.96
C LEU A 139 -1.54 -13.34 17.23
N SER A 140 -2.23 -13.55 18.36
CA SER A 140 -2.96 -14.80 18.61
C SER A 140 -4.41 -14.67 18.14
N ALA A 141 -5.05 -15.80 17.87
CA ALA A 141 -6.46 -15.80 17.47
C ALA A 141 -7.36 -15.25 18.59
N GLU A 142 -7.04 -15.59 19.84
CA GLU A 142 -7.73 -15.11 21.04
C GLU A 142 -7.63 -13.59 21.16
N PHE A 143 -6.44 -13.01 20.96
CA PHE A 143 -6.27 -11.56 21.00
C PHE A 143 -7.15 -10.85 19.95
N VAL A 144 -7.19 -11.37 18.72
CA VAL A 144 -8.02 -10.78 17.65
C VAL A 144 -9.51 -10.95 17.97
N ALA A 145 -9.92 -12.11 18.48
CA ALA A 145 -11.30 -12.37 18.88
C ALA A 145 -11.75 -11.45 20.03
N GLU A 146 -10.93 -11.30 21.06
CA GLU A 146 -11.17 -10.43 22.22
C GLU A 146 -11.20 -8.95 21.84
N ALA A 147 -10.30 -8.52 20.95
CA ALA A 147 -10.32 -7.15 20.40
C ALA A 147 -11.61 -6.85 19.64
N ASN A 148 -12.30 -7.89 19.13
CA ASN A 148 -13.60 -7.81 18.48
C ASN A 148 -13.66 -6.72 17.39
N PRO A 149 -12.83 -6.82 16.34
CA PRO A 149 -12.71 -5.79 15.33
C PRO A 149 -14.04 -5.55 14.62
N ALA A 150 -14.31 -4.28 14.30
CA ALA A 150 -15.46 -3.89 13.49
C ALA A 150 -15.22 -4.18 12.01
N ILE A 151 -13.96 -4.20 11.58
CA ILE A 151 -13.55 -4.44 10.19
C ILE A 151 -12.32 -5.33 10.17
N VAL A 152 -12.32 -6.31 9.27
CA VAL A 152 -11.12 -7.10 8.93
C VAL A 152 -10.70 -6.75 7.52
N ILE A 153 -9.40 -6.51 7.31
CA ILE A 153 -8.81 -6.27 5.99
C ILE A 153 -7.66 -7.26 5.80
N ARG A 154 -7.71 -8.05 4.73
CA ARG A 154 -6.66 -9.02 4.38
C ARG A 154 -5.94 -8.62 3.10
N MET A 155 -4.62 -8.60 3.13
CA MET A 155 -3.83 -8.27 1.94
C MET A 155 -3.70 -9.48 0.99
N SER A 156 -4.25 -9.42 -0.21
CA SER A 156 -3.94 -10.41 -1.27
C SER A 156 -2.56 -10.14 -1.89
N THR A 157 -1.76 -11.19 -2.01
CA THR A 157 -0.45 -11.22 -2.67
C THR A 157 -0.50 -12.01 -3.98
N TYR A 158 0.59 -11.97 -4.75
CA TYR A 158 0.79 -12.85 -5.91
C TYR A 158 0.74 -14.34 -5.55
N LEU A 159 1.03 -14.73 -4.30
CA LEU A 159 0.95 -16.13 -3.83
C LEU A 159 -0.50 -16.59 -3.66
N ASP A 160 -1.44 -15.66 -3.43
CA ASP A 160 -2.86 -15.95 -3.26
C ASP A 160 -3.61 -16.03 -4.61
N GLY A 161 -2.98 -15.56 -5.69
CA GLY A 161 -3.57 -15.40 -7.01
C GLY A 161 -4.22 -14.02 -7.23
N GLU A 162 -4.46 -13.68 -8.49
CA GLU A 162 -4.81 -12.31 -8.90
C GLU A 162 -6.24 -12.14 -9.42
N ASP A 163 -7.00 -13.22 -9.54
CA ASP A 163 -8.38 -13.18 -10.05
C ASP A 163 -9.42 -12.99 -8.92
N LEU A 164 -10.67 -12.78 -9.33
CA LEU A 164 -11.78 -12.61 -8.38
C LEU A 164 -11.99 -13.83 -7.48
N ALA A 165 -11.81 -15.05 -8.01
CA ALA A 165 -12.05 -16.28 -7.28
C ALA A 165 -11.00 -16.48 -6.16
N SER A 166 -9.75 -16.09 -6.41
CA SER A 166 -8.69 -16.03 -5.40
C SER A 166 -9.05 -15.08 -4.25
N LEU A 167 -9.49 -13.85 -4.56
CA LEU A 167 -9.90 -12.88 -3.54
C LEU A 167 -11.12 -13.37 -2.74
N GLN A 168 -12.09 -14.00 -3.41
CA GLN A 168 -13.25 -14.63 -2.78
C GLN A 168 -12.84 -15.75 -1.84
N THR A 169 -11.93 -16.63 -2.29
CA THR A 169 -11.41 -17.75 -1.49
C THR A 169 -10.73 -17.24 -0.24
N LEU A 170 -9.91 -16.19 -0.37
CA LEU A 170 -9.20 -15.60 0.75
C LEU A 170 -10.18 -15.00 1.77
N ARG A 171 -11.20 -14.27 1.34
CA ARG A 171 -12.26 -13.77 2.23
C ARG A 171 -13.01 -14.89 2.92
N ASN A 172 -13.45 -15.89 2.17
CA ASN A 172 -14.19 -17.03 2.70
C ASN A 172 -13.37 -17.82 3.73
N SER A 173 -12.05 -17.90 3.55
CA SER A 173 -11.14 -18.52 4.52
C SER A 173 -11.09 -17.78 5.86
N ILE A 174 -11.35 -16.46 5.88
CA ILE A 174 -11.43 -15.66 7.11
C ILE A 174 -12.80 -15.85 7.76
N LEU A 175 -13.87 -15.79 6.97
CA LEU A 175 -15.24 -15.99 7.44
C LEU A 175 -15.45 -17.39 8.05
N ALA A 176 -14.71 -18.39 7.57
CA ALA A 176 -14.78 -19.75 8.08
C ALA A 176 -14.01 -19.99 9.40
N ARG A 177 -13.27 -19.00 9.92
CA ARG A 177 -12.47 -19.16 11.16
C ARG A 177 -13.39 -19.13 12.38
N PRO A 178 -13.47 -20.22 13.18
CA PRO A 178 -14.31 -20.25 14.36
C PRO A 178 -14.00 -19.14 15.36
N GLU A 179 -12.72 -18.76 15.48
CA GLU A 179 -12.23 -17.72 16.39
C GLU A 179 -12.76 -16.33 16.03
N LEU A 180 -13.12 -16.10 14.76
CA LEU A 180 -13.66 -14.81 14.29
C LEU A 180 -15.18 -14.79 14.17
N SER A 181 -15.85 -15.95 14.24
CA SER A 181 -17.29 -16.10 13.98
C SER A 181 -18.16 -15.14 14.80
N GLU A 182 -17.75 -14.86 16.04
CA GLU A 182 -18.50 -14.00 16.96
C GLU A 182 -18.12 -12.51 16.87
N THR A 183 -17.09 -12.16 16.10
CA THR A 183 -16.64 -10.77 15.94
C THR A 183 -17.64 -9.94 15.16
N LYS A 184 -17.66 -8.62 15.42
CA LYS A 184 -18.50 -7.67 14.69
C LYS A 184 -18.25 -7.73 13.19
N ALA A 185 -16.99 -7.83 12.78
CA ALA A 185 -16.62 -7.89 11.37
C ALA A 185 -17.27 -9.06 10.62
N VAL A 186 -17.21 -10.27 11.18
CA VAL A 186 -17.81 -11.45 10.55
C VAL A 186 -19.34 -11.38 10.56
N LYS A 187 -19.94 -11.01 11.69
CA LYS A 187 -21.40 -10.88 11.83
C LYS A 187 -22.01 -9.85 10.88
N ASN A 188 -21.30 -8.76 10.64
CA ASN A 188 -21.76 -7.67 9.77
C ASN A 188 -21.29 -7.81 8.31
N GLY A 189 -20.45 -8.82 8.00
CA GLY A 189 -19.90 -9.02 6.67
C GLY A 189 -18.87 -7.96 6.25
N THR A 190 -18.23 -7.26 7.19
CA THR A 190 -17.20 -6.24 6.95
C THR A 190 -15.79 -6.86 6.98
N VAL A 191 -15.61 -7.89 6.16
CA VAL A 191 -14.33 -8.60 5.95
C VAL A 191 -13.88 -8.36 4.51
N HIS A 192 -12.87 -7.53 4.32
CA HIS A 192 -12.44 -7.10 2.99
C HIS A 192 -11.09 -7.71 2.63
N VAL A 193 -10.87 -7.92 1.34
CA VAL A 193 -9.58 -8.30 0.76
C VAL A 193 -9.09 -7.17 -0.13
N ILE A 194 -7.81 -6.83 -0.04
CA ILE A 194 -7.17 -5.77 -0.84
C ILE A 194 -5.84 -6.24 -1.40
N LYS A 195 -5.59 -6.01 -2.69
CA LYS A 195 -4.31 -6.35 -3.31
C LYS A 195 -3.17 -5.46 -2.80
N SER A 196 -1.98 -6.05 -2.64
CA SER A 196 -0.78 -5.36 -2.17
C SER A 196 -0.44 -4.07 -2.95
N VAL A 197 -0.69 -4.03 -4.27
CA VAL A 197 -0.44 -2.84 -5.10
C VAL A 197 -1.18 -1.59 -4.61
N LEU A 198 -2.37 -1.75 -4.02
CA LEU A 198 -3.14 -0.64 -3.45
C LEU A 198 -2.62 -0.20 -2.07
N LEU A 199 -1.69 -0.94 -1.47
CA LEU A 199 -1.12 -0.64 -0.16
C LEU A 199 0.28 -0.01 -0.26
N VAL A 200 0.91 -0.08 -1.44
CA VAL A 200 2.29 0.37 -1.65
C VAL A 200 2.38 1.36 -2.82
N ASP A 201 2.19 0.90 -4.05
CA ASP A 201 2.43 1.72 -5.25
C ASP A 201 1.29 2.71 -5.51
N ARG A 202 0.07 2.33 -5.12
CA ARG A 202 -1.17 3.08 -5.32
C ARG A 202 -1.87 3.30 -3.98
N ASP A 203 -1.08 3.58 -2.95
CA ASP A 203 -1.51 3.74 -1.57
C ASP A 203 -2.59 4.82 -1.39
N VAL A 204 -2.57 5.89 -2.18
CA VAL A 204 -3.65 6.89 -2.21
C VAL A 204 -5.01 6.29 -2.59
N ILE A 205 -5.03 5.33 -3.52
CA ILE A 205 -6.25 4.62 -3.91
C ILE A 205 -6.68 3.67 -2.79
N GLY A 206 -5.73 2.94 -2.19
CA GLY A 206 -5.99 2.10 -1.02
C GLY A 206 -6.55 2.90 0.16
N LEU A 207 -6.05 4.12 0.38
CA LEU A 207 -6.56 5.03 1.40
C LEU A 207 -8.03 5.39 1.16
N LEU A 208 -8.46 5.60 -0.09
CA LEU A 208 -9.86 5.86 -0.43
C LEU A 208 -10.75 4.62 -0.17
N TYR A 209 -10.27 3.42 -0.47
CA TYR A 209 -10.96 2.18 -0.11
C TYR A 209 -11.11 2.03 1.40
N PHE A 210 -10.02 2.21 2.16
CA PHE A 210 -10.05 2.17 3.61
C PHE A 210 -11.02 3.20 4.16
N ALA A 211 -10.93 4.46 3.72
CA ALA A 211 -11.81 5.53 4.16
C ALA A 211 -13.29 5.21 3.92
N LYS A 212 -13.63 4.66 2.74
CA LYS A 212 -15.01 4.27 2.40
C LYS A 212 -15.50 3.07 3.21
N TRP A 213 -14.66 2.06 3.45
CA TRP A 213 -15.04 0.89 4.26
C TRP A 213 -15.20 1.26 5.73
N LEU A 214 -14.32 2.09 6.27
CA LEU A 214 -14.33 2.51 7.67
C LEU A 214 -15.48 3.50 7.94
N HIS A 215 -15.76 4.39 7.00
CA HIS A 215 -16.71 5.50 7.19
C HIS A 215 -17.63 5.70 5.96
N PRO A 216 -18.48 4.72 5.60
CA PRO A 216 -19.26 4.77 4.36
C PRO A 216 -20.13 6.03 4.24
N ASN A 217 -20.63 6.56 5.37
CA ASN A 217 -21.43 7.79 5.39
C ASN A 217 -20.64 9.07 5.08
N LEU A 218 -19.35 9.12 5.44
CA LEU A 218 -18.49 10.28 5.14
C LEU A 218 -17.96 10.26 3.70
N PHE A 219 -18.04 9.12 3.02
CA PHE A 219 -17.45 8.87 1.71
C PHE A 219 -18.47 8.28 0.72
N GLN A 220 -19.74 8.68 0.82
CA GLN A 220 -20.82 8.21 -0.07
C GLN A 220 -20.57 8.65 -1.52
N ASP A 221 -20.05 9.86 -1.70
CA ASP A 221 -19.71 10.51 -2.97
C ASP A 221 -18.39 10.02 -3.60
N ILE A 222 -17.58 9.26 -2.85
CA ILE A 222 -16.30 8.74 -3.33
C ILE A 222 -16.51 7.34 -3.89
N ASP A 223 -16.15 7.14 -5.16
CA ASP A 223 -16.03 5.82 -5.79
C ASP A 223 -14.54 5.49 -6.02
N PRO A 224 -13.90 4.71 -5.11
CA PRO A 224 -12.49 4.38 -5.24
C PRO A 224 -12.16 3.61 -6.52
N ALA A 225 -13.10 2.82 -7.06
CA ALA A 225 -12.86 2.03 -8.27
C ALA A 225 -12.82 2.94 -9.52
N ALA A 226 -13.75 3.89 -9.62
CA ALA A 226 -13.76 4.88 -10.69
C ALA A 226 -12.52 5.79 -10.63
N ILE A 227 -12.14 6.24 -9.43
CA ILE A 227 -10.93 7.05 -9.21
C ILE A 227 -9.67 6.25 -9.57
N HIS A 228 -9.63 4.95 -9.25
CA HIS A 228 -8.51 4.09 -9.64
C HIS A 228 -8.39 3.96 -11.16
N ALA A 229 -9.51 3.76 -11.86
CA ALA A 229 -9.52 3.71 -13.33
C ALA A 229 -9.04 5.02 -13.95
N GLU A 230 -9.51 6.18 -13.43
CA GLU A 230 -9.04 7.50 -13.85
C GLU A 230 -7.54 7.68 -13.60
N TYR A 231 -7.05 7.29 -12.42
CA TYR A 231 -5.63 7.37 -12.06
C TYR A 231 -4.74 6.60 -13.04
N ILE A 232 -5.12 5.38 -13.41
CA ILE A 232 -4.38 4.58 -14.39
C ILE A 232 -4.44 5.17 -15.79
N GLN A 233 -5.62 5.60 -16.23
CA GLN A 233 -5.77 6.24 -17.54
C GLN A 233 -4.96 7.53 -17.63
N ARG A 234 -5.00 8.38 -16.60
CA ARG A 234 -4.38 9.70 -16.59
C ARG A 234 -2.86 9.64 -16.54
N PHE A 235 -2.30 8.84 -15.63
CA PHE A 235 -0.86 8.86 -15.36
C PHE A 235 -0.08 7.75 -16.06
N PHE A 236 -0.75 6.66 -16.45
CA PHE A 236 -0.12 5.52 -17.10
C PHE A 236 -0.61 5.32 -18.54
N ASN A 237 -1.59 6.11 -19.00
CA ASN A 237 -2.20 5.99 -20.33
C ASN A 237 -2.62 4.55 -20.64
N ALA A 238 -3.21 3.89 -19.64
CA ALA A 238 -3.57 2.48 -19.68
C ALA A 238 -5.00 2.27 -19.17
N GLU A 239 -5.62 1.18 -19.59
CA GLU A 239 -6.89 0.72 -19.03
C GLU A 239 -6.63 -0.07 -17.75
N LEU A 240 -7.44 0.18 -16.72
CA LEU A 240 -7.40 -0.60 -15.49
C LEU A 240 -8.03 -1.97 -15.73
N THR A 241 -7.21 -3.03 -15.68
CA THR A 241 -7.68 -4.41 -15.83
C THR A 241 -7.51 -5.20 -14.53
N GLY A 242 -8.42 -6.16 -14.30
CA GLY A 242 -8.41 -7.04 -13.13
C GLY A 242 -9.22 -6.53 -11.93
N VAL A 243 -9.21 -7.32 -10.86
CA VAL A 243 -9.89 -7.02 -9.59
C VAL A 243 -8.86 -6.66 -8.54
N PHE A 244 -9.09 -5.60 -7.77
CA PHE A 244 -8.12 -5.10 -6.77
C PHE A 244 -8.59 -5.23 -5.33
N THR A 245 -9.90 -5.35 -5.12
CA THR A 245 -10.50 -5.49 -3.80
C THR A 245 -11.70 -6.43 -3.87
N TYR A 246 -12.03 -7.08 -2.75
CA TYR A 246 -13.26 -7.85 -2.62
C TYR A 246 -13.90 -7.59 -1.25
N PRO A 247 -15.17 -7.17 -1.18
CA PRO A 247 -15.84 -6.84 0.07
C PRO A 247 -16.36 -8.05 0.82
#